data_AF-A0A2G9Y844-F1
#
_entry.id   AF-A0A2G9Y844-F1
#
_cell.length_a   1.000
_cell.length_b   1.000
_cell.length_c   1.000
_cell.angle_alpha   90.00
_cell.angle_beta   90.00
_cell.angle_gamma   90.00
#
_symmetry.space_group_name_H-M   'P 1'
#
loop_
_entity.id
_entity.type
_entity.pdbx_description
1 polymer ?
#
loop_
_entity_poly.entity_id
_entity_poly.type
_entity_poly.pdbx_seq_one_letter_code
_entity_poly.pdbx_strand_id
1 'polypeptide(L)' 'MRSILRHDPDILMIGEIRDKETADMAIQASLTGHLVFSTLHTNDAASALTRLLEMGIEPYLISSALIAVIAQRL' A
#
# COMPACT_ATOMS: atom_id res chain seq x y z
N MET A 1 -11.30 6.77 -1.00
CA MET A 1 -10.67 6.00 -2.09
C MET A 1 -11.67 5.39 -3.10
N ARG A 2 -12.85 4.88 -2.69
CA ARG A 2 -13.79 4.20 -3.61
C ARG A 2 -14.25 5.02 -4.82
N SER A 3 -14.27 6.35 -4.72
CA SER A 3 -14.62 7.23 -5.85
C SER A 3 -13.54 7.28 -6.92
N ILE A 4 -12.26 7.21 -6.54
CA ILE A 4 -11.15 7.44 -7.47
C ILE A 4 -10.99 6.30 -8.48
N LEU A 5 -11.29 5.06 -8.06
CA LEU A 5 -11.28 3.87 -8.91
C LEU A 5 -12.34 3.91 -10.03
N ARG A 6 -13.33 4.81 -9.95
CA ARG A 6 -14.34 4.99 -11.01
C ARG A 6 -13.92 5.97 -12.10
N HIS A 7 -12.73 6.56 -11.99
CA HIS A 7 -12.18 7.47 -12.99
C HIS A 7 -11.20 6.78 -13.95
N ASP A 8 -11.15 5.44 -13.94
CA ASP A 8 -10.23 4.65 -14.77
C ASP A 8 -8.75 5.10 -14.66
N PRO A 9 -8.18 5.23 -13.45
CA PRO A 9 -6.81 5.70 -13.30
C PRO A 9 -5.80 4.59 -13.57
N ASP A 10 -4.68 4.89 -14.24
CA ASP A 10 -3.55 3.95 -14.32
C ASP A 10 -2.72 3.93 -13.03
N ILE A 11 -2.61 5.10 -12.37
CA ILE A 11 -1.76 5.32 -11.19
C ILE A 11 -2.59 5.93 -10.07
N LEU A 12 -2.43 5.40 -8.85
CA LEU A 12 -3.08 5.87 -7.64
C LEU A 12 -2.04 6.35 -6.64
N MET A 13 -2.30 7.51 -6.03
CA MET A 13 -1.49 8.01 -4.91
C MET A 13 -2.37 8.16 -3.66
N ILE A 14 -2.00 7.44 -2.61
CA ILE A 14 -2.65 7.48 -1.29
C ILE A 14 -1.65 8.16 -0.36
N GLY A 15 -2.01 9.28 0.25
CA GLY A 15 -1.07 10.06 1.09
C GLY A 15 -0.33 9.20 2.13
N GLU A 16 -1.08 8.48 2.96
CA GLU A 16 -0.56 7.51 3.93
C GLU A 16 -1.58 6.39 4.16
N ILE A 17 -1.10 5.19 4.52
CA ILE A 17 -1.93 4.07 4.97
C ILE A 17 -1.88 4.02 6.49
N ARG A 18 -3.00 4.33 7.15
CA ARG A 18 -3.08 4.43 8.62
C ARG A 18 -3.76 3.25 9.28
N ASP A 19 -4.62 2.57 8.54
CA ASP A 19 -5.51 1.53 9.02
C ASP A 19 -5.62 0.39 8.01
N LYS A 20 -6.17 -0.73 8.49
CA LYS A 20 -6.37 -1.95 7.70
C LYS A 20 -7.28 -1.70 6.50
N GLU A 21 -8.35 -0.92 6.68
CA GLU A 21 -9.31 -0.68 5.59
C GLU A 21 -8.63 -0.01 4.40
N THR A 22 -7.82 1.02 4.64
CA THR A 22 -7.06 1.71 3.60
C THR A 22 -6.01 0.79 2.97
N ALA A 23 -5.33 -0.04 3.77
CA ALA A 23 -4.36 -1.01 3.30
C ALA A 23 -4.99 -2.08 2.39
N ASP A 24 -6.13 -2.63 2.78
CA ASP A 24 -6.90 -3.60 1.98
C ASP A 24 -7.30 -2.99 0.64
N MET A 25 -7.80 -1.75 0.65
CA MET A 25 -8.15 -1.04 -0.58
C MET A 25 -6.95 -0.79 -1.50
N ALA A 26 -5.79 -0.41 -0.93
CA ALA A 26 -4.56 -0.20 -1.70
C ALA A 26 -4.11 -1.50 -2.38
N ILE A 27 -4.10 -2.60 -1.64
CA ILE A 27 -3.70 -3.92 -2.14
C ILE A 27 -4.64 -4.40 -3.23
N GLN A 28 -5.95 -4.29 -3.04
CA GLN A 28 -6.92 -4.69 -4.06
C GLN A 28 -6.76 -3.87 -5.34
N ALA A 29 -6.52 -2.56 -5.23
CA ALA A 29 -6.23 -1.73 -6.39
C ALA A 29 -4.95 -2.18 -7.12
N SER A 30 -3.87 -2.48 -6.38
CA SER A 30 -2.62 -3.01 -6.94
C SER A 30 -2.82 -4.34 -7.69
N LEU A 31 -3.62 -5.24 -7.14
CA LEU A 31 -3.89 -6.57 -7.73
C LEU A 31 -4.86 -6.51 -8.92
N THR A 32 -5.52 -5.38 -9.14
CA THR A 32 -6.45 -5.16 -10.26
C THR A 32 -5.87 -4.27 -11.36
N GLY A 33 -4.54 -4.11 -11.39
CA GLY A 33 -3.83 -3.47 -12.50
C GLY A 33 -3.50 -2.00 -12.32
N HIS A 34 -3.68 -1.44 -11.12
CA HIS A 34 -3.33 -0.06 -10.82
C HIS A 34 -1.93 0.02 -10.20
N LEU A 35 -1.09 0.96 -10.62
CA LEU A 35 0.15 1.24 -9.89
C LEU A 35 -0.17 2.12 -8.68
N VAL A 36 0.07 1.62 -7.47
CA VAL A 36 -0.27 2.32 -6.22
C VAL A 36 0.98 2.84 -5.52
N PHE A 37 1.00 4.13 -5.21
CA PHE A 37 1.97 4.77 -4.33
C PHE A 37 1.32 5.12 -2.99
N SER A 38 2.05 4.87 -1.89
CA SER A 38 1.69 5.38 -0.58
C SER A 38 2.89 5.51 0.35
N THR A 39 2.65 5.99 1.56
CA THR A 39 3.64 6.13 2.62
C THR A 39 3.23 5.39 3.89
N LEU A 40 4.23 4.97 4.65
CA LEU A 40 4.10 4.39 5.98
C LEU A 40 5.16 5.02 6.89
N HIS A 41 4.77 5.33 8.13
CA HIS A 41 5.70 5.81 9.14
C HIS A 41 6.44 4.63 9.79
N THR A 42 7.58 4.27 9.22
CA THR A 42 8.46 3.22 9.73
C THR A 42 9.93 3.66 9.69
N ASN A 43 10.76 3.07 10.55
CA ASN A 43 12.15 3.52 10.73
C ASN A 43 13.10 3.06 9.60
N ASP A 44 12.72 2.00 8.88
CA ASP A 44 13.48 1.39 7.81
C ASP A 44 12.53 0.65 6.84
N ALA A 45 13.07 0.22 5.70
CA ALA A 45 12.27 -0.36 4.62
C ALA A 45 11.66 -1.72 4.99
N ALA A 46 12.37 -2.53 5.78
CA ALA A 46 11.87 -3.85 6.18
C ALA A 46 10.69 -3.72 7.15
N SER A 47 10.73 -2.73 8.03
CA SER A 47 9.67 -2.44 9.00
C SER A 47 8.34 -2.07 8.34
N ALA A 48 8.33 -1.59 7.08
CA ALA A 48 7.09 -1.38 6.33
C ALA A 48 6.30 -2.68 6.10
N LEU A 49 6.99 -3.80 5.85
CA LEU A 49 6.36 -5.12 5.73
C LEU A 49 5.75 -5.54 7.07
N THR A 50 6.52 -5.44 8.16
CA THR A 50 6.04 -5.72 9.51
C THR A 50 4.81 -4.88 9.84
N ARG A 51 4.80 -3.60 9.46
CA ARG A 51 3.66 -2.71 9.72
C ARG A 51 2.39 -3.16 8.99
N LEU A 52 2.48 -3.61 7.75
CA LEU A 52 1.34 -4.16 7.01
C LEU A 52 0.83 -5.46 7.64
N LEU A 53 1.74 -6.33 8.11
CA LEU A 53 1.38 -7.54 8.85
C LEU A 53 0.67 -7.22 10.17
N GLU A 54 1.16 -6.23 10.93
CA GLU A 54 0.53 -5.75 12.16
C GLU A 54 -0.85 -5.14 11.93
N MET A 55 -1.07 -4.49 10.78
CA MET A 55 -2.40 -4.02 10.36
C MET A 55 -3.34 -5.18 10.01
N GLY A 56 -2.85 -6.42 9.94
CA GLY A 56 -3.64 -7.61 9.65
C GLY A 56 -3.83 -7.87 8.16
N ILE A 57 -2.87 -7.44 7.34
CA ILE A 57 -2.78 -7.83 5.93
C ILE A 57 -2.13 -9.21 5.83
N GLU A 58 -2.71 -10.07 5.01
CA GLU A 58 -2.19 -11.42 4.77
C GLU A 58 -0.82 -11.38 4.07
N PRO A 59 0.18 -12.17 4.53
CA PRO A 59 1.53 -12.17 3.96
C PRO A 59 1.57 -12.41 2.45
N TYR A 60 0.72 -13.30 1.93
CA TYR A 60 0.68 -13.62 0.50
C TYR A 60 0.18 -12.44 -0.35
N LEU A 61 -0.69 -11.59 0.19
CA LEU A 61 -1.18 -10.39 -0.50
C LEU A 61 -0.06 -9.34 -0.60
N ILE A 62 0.70 -9.14 0.49
CA ILE A 62 1.85 -8.24 0.49
C ILE A 62 2.87 -8.71 -0.54
N SER A 63 3.22 -10.00 -0.52
CA SER A 63 4.16 -10.59 -1.46
C SER A 63 3.72 -10.48 -2.92
N SER A 64 2.41 -10.46 -3.19
CA SER A 64 1.87 -10.39 -4.55
C SER A 64 1.73 -8.94 -5.05
N ALA A 65 1.47 -7.99 -4.17
CA ALA A 65 1.15 -6.61 -4.53
C ALA A 65 2.35 -5.64 -4.42
N LEU A 66 3.31 -5.92 -3.53
CA LEU A 66 4.38 -4.97 -3.22
C LEU A 66 5.52 -5.06 -4.25
N ILE A 67 5.83 -3.92 -4.87
CA ILE A 67 6.96 -3.80 -5.82
C ILE A 67 8.24 -3.36 -5.11
N ALA A 68 8.16 -2.32 -4.28
CA ALA A 68 9.32 -1.74 -3.60
C ALA A 68 8.94 -0.99 -2.32
N VAL A 69 9.90 -0.87 -1.40
CA VAL A 69 9.84 0.03 -0.25
C VAL A 69 11.08 0.92 -0.27
N ILE A 70 10.88 2.22 -0.13
CA ILE A 70 11.96 3.20 -0.06
C ILE A 70 11.98 3.81 1.34
N ALA A 71 13.03 3.52 2.11
CA ALA A 71 13.29 4.23 3.36
C ALA A 71 14.14 5.47 3.07
N GLN A 72 13.61 6.65 3.42
CA GLN A 72 14.24 7.93 3.13
C GLN A 72 14.54 8.70 4.43
N ARG A 73 15.68 9.38 4.46
CA ARG A 73 16.08 10.37 5.46
C ARG A 73 16.53 11.65 4.75
N LEU A 74 16.50 12.78 5.45
CA LEU A 74 16.98 14.09 4.97
C LEU A 74 18.25 14.50 5.72
#